data_AF-A0A5D2KM53-F1
#
_entry.id   AF-A0A5D2KM53-F1
#
_cell.length_a   1.000
_cell.length_b   1.000
_cell.length_c   1.000
_cell.angle_alpha   90.00
_cell.angle_beta   90.00
_cell.angle_gamma   90.00
#
_symmetry.space_group_name_H-M   'P 1'
#
loop_
_entity.id
_entity.type
_entity.pdbx_description
1 polymer ?
#
loop_
_entity_poly.entity_id
_entity_poly.type
_entity_poly.pdbx_seq_one_letter_code
_entity_poly.pdbx_strand_id
1 'polypeptide(L)'
;MITEAEKLVANGPQQMNNLCLGGFASKNCLSTYKFGKKVAKMLQAKNDLISKGVFDKVAGSQPAASVVVRPEERPIALQPTIEKVWNCIVDKDVGIIGLYGLGGVGKTTLLTKIYNKFSTTQNGFDVVIWALVSNGYDIAKIQNKIGGNIGFSAESWKNKSVEEKAVDIYGVLRIKRFVVLLDDLWERVDLN
;
A
#
# COMPACT_ATOMS: atom_id res chain seq x y z
N MET A 1 28.76 5.75 -11.58
CA MET A 1 28.66 7.07 -10.91
C MET A 1 28.69 6.92 -9.39
N ILE A 2 27.85 6.09 -8.77
CA ILE A 2 27.79 5.87 -7.31
C ILE A 2 29.16 5.51 -6.71
N THR A 3 29.83 4.48 -7.23
CA THR A 3 31.15 4.02 -6.74
C THR A 3 32.27 5.07 -6.86
N GLU A 4 32.16 5.97 -7.84
CA GLU A 4 33.14 7.05 -8.01
C GLU A 4 32.87 8.24 -7.08
N ALA A 5 31.59 8.48 -6.74
CA ALA A 5 31.18 9.46 -5.74
C ALA A 5 31.62 9.02 -4.35
N GLU A 6 31.42 7.75 -4.00
CA GLU A 6 31.86 7.16 -2.73
C GLU A 6 33.37 7.28 -2.56
N LYS A 7 34.15 6.98 -3.61
CA LYS A 7 35.61 7.18 -3.61
C LYS A 7 36.01 8.64 -3.43
N LEU A 8 35.28 9.59 -4.02
CA LEU A 8 35.55 11.03 -3.81
C LEU A 8 35.26 11.47 -2.38
N VAL A 9 34.14 11.01 -1.81
CA VAL A 9 33.76 11.30 -0.41
C VAL A 9 34.80 10.72 0.55
N ALA A 10 35.23 9.48 0.34
CA ALA A 10 36.27 8.83 1.14
C ALA A 10 37.63 9.55 1.08
N ASN A 11 37.98 10.13 -0.07
CA ASN A 11 39.25 10.86 -0.27
C ASN A 11 39.20 12.33 0.19
N GLY A 12 38.02 12.85 0.56
CA GLY A 12 37.82 14.24 0.98
C GLY A 12 38.65 14.67 2.19
N PRO A 13 38.66 13.91 3.30
CA PRO A 13 39.45 14.25 4.49
C PRO A 13 40.96 14.36 4.20
N GLN A 14 41.50 13.46 3.36
CA GLN A 14 42.91 13.48 2.99
C GLN A 14 43.27 14.71 2.14
N GLN A 15 42.37 15.15 1.26
CA GLN A 15 42.52 16.38 0.48
C GLN A 15 42.47 17.64 1.36
N MET A 16 41.63 17.63 2.40
CA MET A 16 41.49 18.73 3.35
C MET A 16 42.74 18.90 4.22
N ASN A 17 43.42 17.80 4.57
CA ASN A 17 44.69 17.81 5.28
C ASN A 17 45.88 18.35 4.45
N ASN A 18 45.72 18.48 3.13
CA ASN A 18 46.73 19.10 2.25
C ASN A 18 46.57 20.63 2.17
N LEU A 19 45.55 21.20 2.80
CA LEU A 19 45.34 22.63 2.91
C LEU A 19 46.15 23.21 4.09
N CYS A 20 46.66 24.41 3.90
CA CYS A 20 47.42 25.24 4.82
C CYS A 20 46.73 26.60 4.98
N LEU A 21 47.21 27.42 5.93
CA LEU A 21 46.78 28.81 6.12
C LEU A 21 45.25 28.95 6.21
N GLY A 22 44.62 28.18 7.10
CA GLY A 22 43.18 28.25 7.32
C GLY A 22 42.32 27.84 6.11
N GLY A 23 42.88 27.13 5.13
CA GLY A 23 42.17 26.68 3.92
C GLY A 23 42.47 27.49 2.66
N PHE A 24 43.29 28.55 2.74
CA PHE A 24 43.56 29.45 1.62
C PHE A 24 44.69 28.99 0.69
N ALA A 25 45.60 28.12 1.14
CA ALA A 25 46.72 27.65 0.33
C ALA A 25 46.85 26.12 0.40
N SER A 26 47.20 25.46 -0.71
CA SER A 26 47.44 24.01 -0.74
C SER A 26 48.94 23.71 -0.78
N LYS A 27 49.40 22.67 -0.06
CA LYS A 27 50.77 22.15 -0.19
C LYS A 27 51.05 21.59 -1.59
N ASN A 28 50.00 21.20 -2.33
CA ASN A 28 50.06 20.64 -3.69
C ASN A 28 48.92 21.21 -4.55
N CYS A 29 49.08 22.44 -5.05
CA CYS A 29 48.06 23.17 -5.80
C CYS A 29 47.44 22.38 -6.97
N LEU A 30 48.25 21.65 -7.74
CA LEU A 30 47.79 20.88 -8.89
C LEU A 30 46.87 19.70 -8.52
N SER A 31 47.14 18.99 -7.43
CA SER A 31 46.31 17.85 -7.01
C SER A 31 44.98 18.30 -6.41
N THR A 32 44.99 19.40 -5.65
CA THR A 32 43.76 19.99 -5.08
C THR A 32 42.85 20.54 -6.18
N TYR A 33 43.43 21.23 -7.18
CA TYR A 33 42.68 21.68 -8.35
C TYR A 33 42.06 20.50 -9.13
N LYS A 34 42.82 19.42 -9.38
CA LYS A 34 42.32 18.23 -10.08
C LYS A 34 41.17 17.56 -9.32
N PHE A 35 41.26 17.49 -8.00
CA PHE A 35 40.21 16.94 -7.15
C PHE A 35 38.95 17.82 -7.14
N GLY A 36 39.11 19.13 -6.92
CA GLY A 36 37.99 20.09 -6.99
C GLY A 36 37.27 20.05 -8.33
N LYS A 37 38.02 19.96 -9.44
CA LYS A 37 37.45 19.79 -10.79
C LYS A 37 36.66 18.49 -10.94
N LYS A 38 37.10 17.40 -10.29
CA LYS A 38 36.40 16.12 -10.31
C LYS A 38 35.09 16.16 -9.50
N VAL A 39 35.11 16.81 -8.33
CA VAL A 39 33.91 17.06 -7.50
C VAL A 39 32.89 17.91 -8.27
N ALA A 40 33.32 19.00 -8.90
CA ALA A 40 32.45 19.88 -9.68
C ALA A 40 31.75 19.15 -10.83
N LYS A 41 32.49 18.33 -11.60
CA LYS A 41 31.91 17.49 -12.66
C LYS A 41 30.87 16.51 -12.14
N MET A 42 31.11 15.93 -10.96
CA MET A 42 30.20 14.94 -10.37
C MET A 42 28.92 15.58 -9.82
N LEU A 43 29.03 16.78 -9.25
CA LEU A 43 27.86 17.58 -8.85
C LEU A 43 27.00 17.94 -10.06
N GLN A 44 27.62 18.33 -11.17
CA GLN A 44 26.90 18.60 -12.42
C GLN A 44 26.19 17.35 -12.93
N ALA A 45 26.89 16.21 -13.00
CA ALA A 45 26.29 14.94 -13.42
C ALA A 45 25.13 14.50 -12.50
N LYS A 46 25.22 14.75 -11.18
CA LYS A 46 24.13 14.50 -10.24
C LYS A 46 22.90 15.35 -10.57
N ASN A 47 23.07 16.65 -10.80
CA ASN A 47 21.97 17.55 -11.12
C ASN A 47 21.33 17.22 -12.48
N ASP A 48 22.13 16.79 -13.46
CA ASP A 48 21.64 16.29 -14.74
C ASP A 48 20.82 15.00 -14.58
N LEU A 49 21.22 14.10 -13.69
CA LEU A 49 20.43 12.90 -13.38
C LEU A 49 19.13 13.22 -12.63
N ILE A 50 19.17 14.18 -11.70
CA ILE A 50 17.98 14.62 -10.97
C ILE A 50 16.98 15.29 -11.92
N SER A 51 17.44 16.12 -12.86
CA SER A 51 16.56 16.80 -13.83
C SER A 51 16.00 15.86 -14.91
N LYS A 52 16.69 14.76 -15.22
CA LYS A 52 16.22 13.74 -16.18
C LYS A 52 15.39 12.63 -15.55
N GLY A 53 15.44 12.47 -14.23
CA GLY A 53 14.71 11.43 -13.52
C GLY A 53 13.27 11.82 -13.25
N VAL A 54 12.32 10.93 -13.57
CA VAL A 54 10.92 11.03 -13.16
C VAL A 54 10.81 10.35 -11.79
N PHE A 55 10.74 11.14 -10.71
CA PHE A 55 10.72 10.66 -9.32
C PHE A 55 9.34 10.76 -8.68
N ASP A 56 8.28 10.50 -9.43
CA ASP A 56 6.90 10.76 -8.98
C ASP A 56 6.53 9.97 -7.72
N LYS A 57 7.11 8.78 -7.49
CA LYS A 57 6.83 7.99 -6.29
C LYS A 57 7.91 6.93 -6.00
N VAL A 58 8.90 7.27 -5.18
CA VAL A 58 9.96 6.33 -4.73
C VAL A 58 9.60 5.57 -3.45
N ALA A 59 8.50 5.92 -2.78
CA ALA A 59 7.94 5.16 -1.67
C ALA A 59 6.40 5.25 -1.69
N GLY A 60 5.74 4.11 -1.56
CA GLY A 60 4.29 4.07 -1.36
C GLY A 60 3.93 4.61 0.03
N SER A 61 2.91 5.46 0.10
CA SER A 61 2.27 5.80 1.37
C SER A 61 1.85 4.50 2.06
N GLN A 62 2.31 4.30 3.29
CA GLN A 62 1.89 3.19 4.12
C GLN A 62 0.35 3.17 4.16
N PRO A 63 -0.31 2.06 3.78
CA PRO A 63 -1.77 2.02 3.75
C PRO A 63 -2.29 2.37 5.14
N ALA A 64 -3.33 3.21 5.20
CA ALA A 64 -4.12 3.37 6.40
C ALA A 64 -4.52 1.98 6.89
N ALA A 65 -4.49 1.75 8.22
CA ALA A 65 -4.75 0.46 8.84
C ALA A 65 -5.90 -0.26 8.11
N SER A 66 -5.61 -1.44 7.54
CA SER A 66 -6.52 -2.13 6.61
C SER A 66 -7.87 -2.50 7.23
N VAL A 67 -8.05 -2.36 8.54
CA VAL A 67 -9.27 -2.74 9.25
C VAL A 67 -9.59 -1.68 10.31
N VAL A 68 -10.66 -0.91 10.08
CA VAL A 68 -11.25 -0.02 11.08
C VAL A 68 -12.26 -0.82 11.92
N VAL A 69 -11.94 -1.08 13.18
CA VAL A 69 -12.78 -1.89 14.09
C VAL A 69 -14.20 -1.31 14.17
N ARG A 70 -15.21 -2.18 13.99
CA ARG A 70 -16.63 -1.83 14.10
C ARG A 70 -17.16 -2.08 15.52
N PRO A 71 -18.08 -1.26 16.05
CA PRO A 71 -18.71 -1.50 17.36
C PRO A 71 -19.42 -2.87 17.41
N GLU A 72 -19.25 -3.60 18.52
CA GLU A 72 -19.89 -4.91 18.73
C GLU A 72 -20.80 -4.90 19.97
N GLU A 73 -22.03 -5.40 19.83
CA GLU A 73 -22.78 -5.97 20.95
C GLU A 73 -22.22 -7.37 21.25
N ARG A 74 -22.25 -7.83 22.51
CA ARG A 74 -21.63 -9.11 22.94
C ARG A 74 -22.63 -10.28 23.01
N PRO A 75 -22.98 -10.97 21.91
CA PRO A 75 -23.54 -12.31 22.00
C PRO A 75 -22.41 -13.35 22.04
N ILE A 76 -22.30 -14.07 23.16
CA ILE A 76 -21.27 -15.10 23.44
C ILE A 76 -21.46 -16.36 22.56
N ALA A 77 -22.68 -16.58 22.04
CA ALA A 77 -23.10 -17.82 21.38
C ALA A 77 -22.59 -18.03 19.93
N LEU A 78 -21.68 -17.20 19.41
CA LEU A 78 -21.24 -17.24 18.00
C LEU A 78 -19.82 -17.78 17.78
N GLN A 79 -19.06 -18.07 18.85
CA GLN A 79 -17.64 -18.41 18.74
C GLN A 79 -17.33 -19.64 17.86
N PRO A 80 -18.03 -20.78 17.98
CA PRO A 80 -17.76 -21.94 17.13
C PRO A 80 -17.95 -21.64 15.64
N THR A 81 -18.97 -20.83 15.31
CA THR A 81 -19.26 -20.41 13.94
C THR A 81 -18.19 -19.45 13.41
N ILE A 82 -17.71 -18.52 14.25
CA ILE A 82 -16.61 -17.62 13.91
C ILE A 82 -15.35 -18.41 13.58
N GLU A 83 -14.95 -19.36 14.42
CA GLU A 83 -13.75 -20.17 14.18
C GLU A 83 -13.89 -21.04 12.93
N LYS A 84 -15.08 -21.61 12.69
CA LYS A 84 -15.35 -22.35 11.45
C LYS A 84 -15.14 -21.48 10.21
N VAL A 85 -15.74 -20.28 10.18
CA VAL A 85 -15.60 -19.37 9.04
C VAL A 85 -14.16 -18.86 8.92
N TRP A 86 -13.51 -18.56 10.03
CA TRP A 86 -12.11 -18.13 10.05
C TRP A 86 -11.17 -19.17 9.45
N ASN A 87 -11.34 -20.44 9.82
CA ASN A 87 -10.56 -21.54 9.25
C ASN A 87 -10.78 -21.66 7.74
N CYS A 88 -12.02 -21.51 7.27
CA CYS A 88 -12.30 -21.48 5.82
C CYS A 88 -11.63 -20.30 5.11
N ILE A 89 -11.48 -19.15 5.76
CA ILE A 89 -10.82 -17.98 5.15
C ILE A 89 -9.30 -18.18 5.07
N VAL A 90 -8.70 -18.78 6.10
CA VAL A 90 -7.24 -19.02 6.14
C VAL A 90 -6.83 -20.17 5.22
N ASP A 91 -7.75 -21.09 4.93
CA ASP A 91 -7.56 -22.15 3.95
C ASP A 91 -7.40 -21.60 2.53
N LYS A 92 -6.33 -22.01 1.84
CA LYS A 92 -5.99 -21.52 0.49
C LYS A 92 -6.87 -22.14 -0.60
N ASP A 93 -7.55 -23.23 -0.30
CA ASP A 93 -8.37 -23.96 -1.28
C ASP A 93 -9.81 -23.40 -1.37
N VAL A 94 -10.16 -22.43 -0.52
CA VAL A 94 -11.50 -21.82 -0.48
C VAL A 94 -11.48 -20.42 -1.11
N GLY A 95 -12.18 -20.26 -2.25
CA GLY A 95 -12.27 -18.97 -2.95
C GLY A 95 -13.45 -18.08 -2.53
N ILE A 96 -14.61 -18.67 -2.21
CA ILE A 96 -15.85 -17.93 -1.89
C ILE A 96 -16.59 -18.62 -0.74
N ILE A 97 -17.03 -17.83 0.24
CA ILE A 97 -17.82 -18.30 1.38
C ILE A 97 -19.17 -17.57 1.40
N GLY A 98 -20.26 -18.33 1.31
CA GLY A 98 -21.62 -17.79 1.42
C GLY A 98 -22.18 -17.88 2.84
N LEU A 99 -22.58 -16.76 3.43
CA LEU A 99 -23.33 -16.72 4.69
C LEU A 99 -24.82 -16.49 4.39
N TYR A 100 -25.68 -17.48 4.65
CA TYR A 100 -27.11 -17.42 4.34
C TYR A 100 -27.97 -17.84 5.54
N GLY A 101 -29.25 -17.44 5.53
CA GLY A 101 -30.20 -17.72 6.60
C GLY A 101 -31.31 -16.66 6.68
N LEU A 102 -32.32 -16.89 7.51
CA LEU A 102 -33.44 -15.96 7.71
C LEU A 102 -32.98 -14.54 8.11
N GLY A 103 -33.85 -13.56 7.90
CA GLY A 103 -33.65 -12.20 8.43
C GLY A 103 -33.52 -12.23 9.96
N GLY A 104 -32.69 -11.34 10.52
CA GLY A 104 -32.52 -11.21 11.98
C GLY A 104 -31.65 -12.28 12.67
N VAL A 105 -31.16 -13.31 11.98
CA VAL A 105 -30.33 -14.38 12.58
C VAL A 105 -28.89 -13.95 12.93
N GLY A 106 -28.51 -12.68 12.70
CA GLY A 106 -27.20 -12.15 13.06
C GLY A 106 -26.09 -12.38 12.04
N LYS A 107 -26.40 -12.54 10.74
CA LYS A 107 -25.39 -12.70 9.67
C LYS A 107 -24.40 -11.54 9.61
N THR A 108 -24.92 -10.31 9.58
CA THR A 108 -24.10 -9.09 9.60
C THR A 108 -23.28 -8.98 10.90
N THR A 109 -23.81 -9.45 12.03
CA THR A 109 -23.08 -9.54 13.30
C THR A 109 -21.91 -10.53 13.20
N LEU A 110 -22.14 -11.72 12.63
CA LEU A 110 -21.10 -12.71 12.39
C LEU A 110 -20.01 -12.15 11.48
N LEU A 111 -20.40 -11.54 10.35
CA LEU A 111 -19.47 -10.93 9.40
C LEU A 111 -18.64 -9.81 10.08
N THR A 112 -19.28 -8.98 10.92
CA THR A 112 -18.60 -7.91 11.69
C THR A 112 -17.54 -8.47 12.63
N LYS A 113 -17.84 -9.55 13.36
CA LYS A 113 -16.87 -10.21 14.25
C LYS A 113 -15.69 -10.79 13.48
N ILE A 114 -15.95 -11.40 12.33
CA ILE A 114 -14.89 -11.90 11.43
C ILE A 114 -14.01 -10.74 10.96
N TYR A 115 -14.61 -9.64 10.52
CA TYR A 115 -13.88 -8.44 10.10
C TYR A 115 -12.96 -7.91 11.20
N ASN A 116 -13.48 -7.77 12.41
CA ASN A 116 -12.71 -7.29 13.55
C ASN A 116 -11.59 -8.27 13.97
N LYS A 117 -11.78 -9.59 13.78
CA LYS A 117 -10.74 -10.60 14.05
C LYS A 117 -9.50 -10.40 13.17
N PHE A 118 -9.62 -9.83 11.97
CA PHE A 118 -8.46 -9.46 11.14
C PHE A 118 -7.58 -8.36 11.77
N SER A 119 -8.14 -7.50 12.64
CA SER A 119 -7.35 -6.50 13.38
C SER A 119 -6.52 -7.11 14.51
N THR A 120 -6.97 -8.23 15.09
CA THR A 120 -6.37 -8.81 16.30
C THR A 120 -5.55 -10.07 16.03
N THR A 121 -5.76 -10.71 14.88
CA THR A 121 -5.12 -11.98 14.51
C THR A 121 -4.20 -11.78 13.32
N GLN A 122 -2.95 -12.25 13.43
CA GLN A 122 -2.05 -12.30 12.29
C GLN A 122 -2.57 -13.30 11.25
N ASN A 123 -2.91 -12.81 10.06
CA ASN A 123 -3.67 -13.55 9.05
C ASN A 123 -2.98 -13.58 7.67
N GLY A 124 -1.95 -12.76 7.47
CA GLY A 124 -1.15 -12.74 6.25
C GLY A 124 -1.83 -12.15 5.01
N PHE A 125 -3.05 -11.61 5.14
CA PHE A 125 -3.69 -10.85 4.07
C PHE A 125 -3.10 -9.44 4.01
N ASP A 126 -2.81 -8.99 2.79
CA ASP A 126 -2.31 -7.63 2.53
C ASP A 126 -3.43 -6.60 2.58
N VAL A 127 -4.66 -7.02 2.26
CA VAL A 127 -5.84 -6.16 2.14
C VAL A 127 -7.09 -6.87 2.65
N VAL A 128 -7.82 -6.22 3.54
CA VAL A 128 -9.15 -6.65 4.02
C VAL A 128 -10.15 -5.54 3.73
N ILE A 129 -11.25 -5.87 3.05
CA ILE A 129 -12.21 -4.89 2.55
C ILE A 129 -13.60 -5.23 3.07
N TRP A 130 -14.27 -4.24 3.67
CA TRP A 130 -15.72 -4.31 3.92
C TRP A 130 -16.46 -3.44 2.92
N ALA A 131 -17.39 -4.03 2.18
CA ALA A 131 -18.30 -3.31 1.30
C ALA A 131 -19.75 -3.66 1.60
N LEU A 132 -20.58 -2.63 1.75
CA LEU A 132 -22.03 -2.77 1.88
C LEU A 132 -22.63 -2.77 0.47
N VAL A 133 -23.48 -3.75 0.18
CA VAL A 133 -24.14 -3.85 -1.12
C VAL A 133 -25.48 -3.11 -1.11
N SER A 134 -26.30 -3.36 -0.09
CA SER A 134 -27.64 -2.76 0.11
C SER A 134 -28.63 -2.91 -1.06
N ASN A 135 -29.91 -2.72 -0.76
CA ASN A 135 -30.98 -2.90 -1.74
C ASN A 135 -30.90 -1.83 -2.85
N GLY A 136 -30.93 -2.26 -4.12
CA GLY A 136 -30.74 -1.40 -5.30
C GLY A 136 -29.33 -1.39 -5.92
N TYR A 137 -28.50 -2.39 -5.57
CA TYR A 137 -27.21 -2.77 -6.18
C TYR A 137 -26.56 -1.72 -7.11
N ASP A 138 -25.57 -1.00 -6.58
CA ASP A 138 -24.79 -0.01 -7.34
C ASP A 138 -23.33 -0.44 -7.39
N ILE A 139 -22.94 -1.04 -8.52
CA ILE A 139 -21.57 -1.53 -8.78
C ILE A 139 -20.56 -0.41 -8.56
N ALA A 140 -20.88 0.81 -9.00
CA ALA A 140 -19.97 1.94 -8.89
C ALA A 140 -19.71 2.30 -7.43
N LYS A 141 -20.72 2.22 -6.54
CA LYS A 141 -20.52 2.40 -5.09
C LYS A 141 -19.65 1.31 -4.48
N ILE A 142 -19.84 0.05 -4.87
CA ILE A 142 -19.03 -1.07 -4.37
C ILE A 142 -17.59 -0.91 -4.81
N GLN A 143 -17.34 -0.66 -6.10
CA GLN A 143 -16.00 -0.41 -6.62
C GLN A 143 -15.37 0.83 -6.01
N ASN A 144 -16.14 1.89 -5.74
CA ASN A 144 -15.63 3.05 -5.00
C ASN A 144 -15.18 2.67 -3.58
N LYS A 145 -15.92 1.81 -2.90
CA LYS A 145 -15.57 1.34 -1.56
C LYS A 145 -14.32 0.45 -1.57
N ILE A 146 -14.23 -0.48 -2.52
CA ILE A 146 -13.06 -1.32 -2.74
C ILE A 146 -11.85 -0.45 -3.08
N GLY A 147 -12.00 0.44 -4.06
CA GLY A 147 -10.97 1.36 -4.54
C GLY A 147 -10.41 2.23 -3.41
N GLY A 148 -11.29 2.81 -2.59
CA GLY A 148 -10.89 3.58 -1.42
C GLY A 148 -10.01 2.79 -0.45
N ASN A 149 -10.34 1.51 -0.20
CA ASN A 149 -9.56 0.64 0.68
C ASN A 149 -8.19 0.24 0.11
N ILE A 150 -8.01 0.30 -1.21
CA ILE A 150 -6.73 0.01 -1.88
C ILE A 150 -5.95 1.26 -2.30
N GLY A 151 -6.41 2.45 -1.88
CA GLY A 151 -5.70 3.72 -2.04
C GLY A 151 -6.19 4.61 -3.19
N PHE A 152 -7.29 4.28 -3.85
CA PHE A 152 -7.94 5.15 -4.83
C PHE A 152 -8.93 6.09 -4.14
N SER A 153 -8.50 7.31 -3.82
CA SER A 153 -9.32 8.33 -3.16
C SER A 153 -9.37 9.68 -3.90
N ALA A 154 -8.66 9.81 -5.02
CA ALA A 154 -8.60 11.04 -5.81
C ALA A 154 -9.94 11.33 -6.51
N GLU A 155 -10.21 12.60 -6.81
CA GLU A 155 -11.42 13.00 -7.55
C GLU A 155 -11.48 12.33 -8.94
N SER A 156 -10.32 12.10 -9.56
CA SER A 156 -10.18 11.36 -10.80
C SER A 156 -10.71 9.93 -10.71
N TRP A 157 -10.63 9.28 -9.54
CA TRP A 157 -11.18 7.93 -9.33
C TRP A 157 -12.70 7.93 -9.41
N LYS A 158 -13.36 8.92 -8.81
CA LYS A 158 -14.83 9.00 -8.79
C LYS A 158 -15.40 9.09 -10.21
N ASN A 159 -14.70 9.83 -11.09
CA ASN A 159 -15.09 10.06 -12.47
C ASN A 159 -14.82 8.88 -13.42
N LYS A 160 -14.11 7.83 -12.97
CA LYS A 160 -13.90 6.64 -13.79
C LYS A 160 -15.19 5.85 -13.98
N SER A 161 -15.33 5.28 -15.18
CA SER A 161 -16.34 4.28 -15.50
C SER A 161 -16.18 3.02 -14.63
N VAL A 162 -17.20 2.17 -14.61
CA VAL A 162 -17.21 0.91 -13.85
C VAL A 162 -16.13 -0.03 -14.36
N GLU A 163 -15.93 -0.06 -15.67
CA GLU A 163 -14.97 -0.92 -16.37
C GLU A 163 -13.53 -0.48 -16.07
N GLU A 164 -13.25 0.83 -16.12
CA GLU A 164 -11.93 1.36 -15.75
C GLU A 164 -11.59 1.07 -14.28
N LYS A 165 -12.59 1.18 -13.39
CA LYS A 165 -12.42 0.85 -11.98
C LYS A 165 -12.15 -0.64 -11.78
N ALA A 166 -12.84 -1.51 -12.51
CA ALA A 166 -12.61 -2.96 -12.45
C ALA A 166 -11.17 -3.31 -12.86
N VAL A 167 -10.67 -2.74 -13.96
CA VAL A 167 -9.29 -2.95 -14.45
C VAL A 167 -8.26 -2.51 -13.41
N ASP A 168 -8.43 -1.33 -12.81
CA ASP A 168 -7.52 -0.81 -11.79
C ASP A 168 -7.53 -1.65 -10.51
N ILE A 169 -8.72 -2.03 -10.03
CA ILE A 169 -8.90 -2.88 -8.86
C ILE A 169 -8.19 -4.22 -9.10
N TYR A 170 -8.43 -4.85 -10.26
CA TYR A 170 -7.79 -6.09 -10.65
C TYR A 170 -6.26 -5.94 -10.68
N GLY A 171 -5.75 -4.86 -11.28
CA GLY A 171 -4.32 -4.58 -11.37
C GLY A 171 -3.61 -4.55 -10.01
N VAL A 172 -4.28 -4.02 -8.98
CA VAL A 172 -3.77 -3.98 -7.61
C VAL A 172 -3.94 -5.31 -6.88
N LEU A 173 -5.12 -5.93 -6.98
CA LEU A 173 -5.48 -7.12 -6.19
C LEU A 173 -4.83 -8.40 -6.71
N ARG A 174 -4.51 -8.51 -8.01
CA ARG A 174 -3.92 -9.72 -8.61
C ARG A 174 -2.56 -10.13 -8.02
N ILE A 175 -1.85 -9.19 -7.39
CA ILE A 175 -0.53 -9.43 -6.76
C ILE A 175 -0.59 -9.45 -5.23
N LYS A 176 -1.79 -9.38 -4.64
CA LYS A 176 -1.99 -9.31 -3.19
C LYS A 176 -2.82 -10.49 -2.72
N ARG A 177 -2.61 -10.92 -1.49
CA ARG A 177 -3.59 -11.75 -0.77
C ARG A 177 -4.63 -10.85 -0.15
N PHE A 178 -5.89 -11.00 -0.53
CA PHE A 178 -6.95 -10.11 -0.08
C PHE A 178 -8.21 -10.87 0.35
N VAL A 179 -9.03 -10.21 1.18
CA VAL A 179 -10.39 -10.66 1.53
C VAL A 179 -11.36 -9.51 1.28
N VAL A 180 -12.47 -9.79 0.59
CA VAL A 180 -13.59 -8.86 0.44
C VAL A 180 -14.81 -9.43 1.17
N LEU A 181 -15.29 -8.70 2.16
CA LEU A 181 -16.48 -8.98 2.93
C LEU A 181 -17.62 -8.15 2.35
N LEU A 182 -18.55 -8.81 1.67
CA LEU A 182 -19.76 -8.20 1.10
C LEU A 182 -20.92 -8.41 2.07
N ASP A 183 -21.51 -7.31 2.54
CA ASP A 183 -22.65 -7.33 3.46
C ASP A 183 -23.94 -6.90 2.77
N ASP A 184 -25.06 -7.45 3.26
CA ASP A 184 -26.42 -7.18 2.77
C ASP A 184 -26.63 -7.48 1.26
N LEU A 185 -26.26 -8.71 0.86
CA LEU A 185 -26.46 -9.22 -0.50
C LEU A 185 -27.90 -9.73 -0.70
N TRP A 186 -28.56 -9.22 -1.74
CA TRP A 186 -29.90 -9.63 -2.16
C TRP A 186 -29.90 -10.48 -3.45
N GLU A 187 -28.92 -10.24 -4.33
CA GLU A 187 -28.74 -10.93 -5.61
C GLU A 187 -27.25 -11.22 -5.88
N ARG A 188 -26.95 -11.95 -6.96
CA ARG A 188 -25.56 -12.20 -7.38
C ARG A 188 -24.93 -10.89 -7.87
N VAL A 189 -23.68 -10.67 -7.48
CA VAL A 189 -22.89 -9.48 -7.78
C VAL A 189 -21.84 -9.86 -8.82
N ASP A 190 -21.76 -9.10 -9.91
CA ASP A 190 -20.65 -9.16 -10.88
C ASP A 190 -19.86 -7.85 -10.82
N LEU A 191 -18.56 -7.96 -10.60
CA LEU A 191 -17.65 -6.81 -10.46
C LEU A 191 -16.68 -6.68 -11.64
N ASN A 192 -16.84 -7.53 -12.68
CA ASN A 192 -16.03 -7.52 -13.89
C ASN A 192 -16.35 -6.34 -14.80
#